data_AF-A0A1Y1MTL5-F1
#
_entry.id   AF-A0A1Y1MTL5-F1
#
_cell.length_a   1.000
_cell.length_b   1.000
_cell.length_c   1.000
_cell.angle_alpha   90.00
_cell.angle_beta   90.00
_cell.angle_gamma   90.00
#
_symmetry.space_group_name_H-M   'P 1'
#
loop_
_entity.id
_entity.type
_entity.pdbx_description
1 polymer ?
#
loop_
_entity_poly.entity_id
_entity_poly.type
_entity_poly.pdbx_seq_one_letter_code
_entity_poly.pdbx_strand_id
1 'polypeptide(L)'
;LHAIRRTVTKSGARLLDEWLSSPSTSLRVINTRQNLVARFIAAEHLRDSIVLLLRRSHDSQRLVQKFSLGRGDADDLLALANTIRATEDIVTLLHEAAASSSDAAQNELS
;
A
#
# COMPACT_ATOMS: atom_id res chain seq x y z
N LEU A 1 -18.41 7.67 6.40
CA LEU A 1 -17.40 6.78 5.76
C LEU A 1 -17.32 6.93 4.23
N HIS A 2 -18.45 6.91 3.52
CA HIS A 2 -18.49 6.95 2.03
C HIS A 2 -17.83 8.18 1.38
N ALA A 3 -17.75 9.31 2.07
CA ALA A 3 -17.09 10.53 1.56
C ALA A 3 -15.57 10.38 1.41
N ILE A 4 -14.90 9.62 2.28
CA ILE A 4 -13.43 9.58 2.36
C ILE A 4 -12.86 8.23 1.91
N ARG A 5 -13.61 7.14 2.06
CA ARG A 5 -13.11 5.80 1.75
C ARG A 5 -12.91 5.63 0.23
N ARG A 6 -11.65 5.53 -0.17
CA ARG A 6 -11.19 5.26 -1.55
C ARG A 6 -10.14 4.14 -1.62
N THR A 7 -10.06 3.31 -0.57
CA THR A 7 -9.13 2.19 -0.51
C THR A 7 -9.53 1.08 -1.49
N VAL A 8 -8.55 0.42 -2.10
CA VAL A 8 -8.77 -0.66 -3.09
C VAL A 8 -8.59 -2.06 -2.53
N THR A 9 -8.08 -2.19 -1.31
CA THR A 9 -7.91 -3.48 -0.60
C THR A 9 -8.83 -3.56 0.61
N LYS A 10 -9.26 -4.79 0.96
CA LYS A 10 -10.06 -5.03 2.17
C LYS A 10 -9.27 -4.72 3.45
N SER A 11 -7.98 -5.04 3.48
CA SER A 11 -7.08 -4.71 4.59
C SER A 11 -6.94 -3.18 4.74
N GLY A 12 -6.78 -2.44 3.64
CA GLY A 12 -6.72 -0.98 3.67
C GLY A 12 -8.01 -0.33 4.15
N ALA A 13 -9.17 -0.86 3.76
CA ALA A 13 -10.45 -0.43 4.31
C ALA A 13 -10.54 -0.63 5.83
N ARG A 14 -10.17 -1.82 6.32
CA ARG A 14 -10.13 -2.11 7.77
C ARG A 14 -9.20 -1.15 8.52
N LEU A 15 -8.01 -0.91 7.99
CA LEU A 15 -7.04 0.02 8.58
C LEU A 15 -7.56 1.47 8.62
N LEU A 16 -8.23 1.92 7.57
CA LEU A 16 -8.83 3.25 7.53
C LEU A 16 -9.95 3.38 8.56
N ASP A 17 -10.82 2.37 8.67
CA ASP A 17 -11.91 2.35 9.64
C ASP A 17 -11.35 2.40 11.08
N GLU A 18 -10.30 1.64 11.36
CA GLU A 18 -9.57 1.67 12.64
C GLU A 18 -9.04 3.08 12.95
N TRP A 19 -8.33 3.71 12.02
CA TRP A 19 -7.75 5.04 12.23
C TRP A 19 -8.79 6.13 12.47
N LEU A 20 -9.96 6.02 11.84
CA LEU A 20 -11.07 6.96 12.04
C LEU A 20 -11.79 6.73 13.37
N SER A 21 -11.91 5.47 13.81
CA SER A 21 -12.54 5.13 15.09
C SER A 21 -11.66 5.41 16.30
N SER A 22 -10.34 5.39 16.13
CA SER A 22 -9.36 5.63 17.18
C SER A 22 -8.22 6.55 16.70
N PRO A 23 -8.45 7.86 16.59
CA PRO A 23 -7.44 8.81 16.15
C PRO A 23 -6.20 8.83 17.06
N SER A 24 -5.02 8.95 16.47
CA SER A 24 -3.76 9.07 17.22
C SER A 24 -3.57 10.47 17.78
N THR A 25 -3.13 10.58 19.04
CA THR A 25 -2.68 11.84 19.66
C THR A 25 -1.15 12.04 19.62
N SER A 26 -0.42 11.04 19.09
CA SER A 26 1.03 11.14 18.93
C SER A 26 1.40 12.02 17.73
N LEU A 27 2.06 13.15 18.00
CA LEU A 27 2.54 14.07 16.97
C LEU A 27 3.46 13.39 15.95
N ARG A 28 4.34 12.49 16.41
CA ARG A 28 5.22 11.71 15.54
C ARG A 28 4.43 10.88 14.52
N VAL A 29 3.41 10.15 14.98
CA VAL A 29 2.57 9.30 14.11
C VAL A 29 1.79 10.14 13.11
N ILE A 30 1.23 11.27 13.56
CA ILE A 30 0.48 12.20 12.71
C ILE A 30 1.39 12.72 11.59
N ASN A 31 2.57 13.24 11.94
CA ASN A 31 3.51 13.79 10.96
C ASN A 31 3.99 12.73 9.96
N THR A 32 4.31 11.51 10.42
CA THR A 32 4.69 10.41 9.51
C THR A 32 3.57 10.10 8.50
N ARG A 33 2.31 10.03 8.94
CA ARG A 33 1.18 9.77 8.04
C ARG A 33 0.97 10.92 7.05
N GLN A 34 1.05 12.17 7.51
CA GLN A 34 0.91 13.35 6.64
C GLN A 34 2.04 13.44 5.61
N ASN A 35 3.28 13.14 5.99
CA ASN A 35 4.41 13.09 5.07
C ASN A 35 4.22 12.03 3.97
N LEU A 36 3.70 10.85 4.32
CA LEU A 36 3.37 9.82 3.32
C LEU A 36 2.29 10.30 2.35
N VAL A 37 1.23 10.93 2.86
CA VAL A 37 0.15 11.50 2.03
C VAL A 37 0.71 12.57 1.09
N ALA A 38 1.50 13.51 1.61
CA ALA A 38 2.11 14.58 0.82
C ALA A 38 2.97 14.03 -0.33
N ARG A 39 3.77 12.99 -0.08
CA ARG A 39 4.58 12.32 -1.12
C ARG A 39 3.72 11.74 -2.23
N PHE A 40 2.62 11.05 -1.92
CA PHE A 40 1.72 10.47 -2.93
C PHE A 40 0.80 11.50 -3.61
N ILE A 41 0.60 12.67 -3.02
CA ILE A 41 -0.04 13.80 -3.70
C ILE A 41 0.92 14.38 -4.75
N ALA A 42 2.20 14.56 -4.41
CA ALA A 42 3.21 15.09 -5.33
C ALA A 42 3.56 14.11 -6.47
N ALA A 43 3.50 12.80 -6.22
CA ALA A 43 3.83 11.76 -7.20
C ALA A 43 2.58 11.01 -7.70
N GLU A 44 1.70 11.71 -8.42
CA GLU A 44 0.41 11.17 -8.92
C GLU A 44 0.58 9.89 -9.75
N HIS A 45 1.49 9.86 -10.72
CA HIS A 45 1.72 8.67 -11.56
C HIS A 45 2.19 7.44 -10.75
N LEU A 46 3.06 7.65 -9.76
CA LEU A 46 3.50 6.59 -8.85
C LEU A 46 2.32 6.06 -8.03
N ARG A 47 1.53 6.97 -7.45
CA ARG A 47 0.34 6.62 -6.67
C ARG A 47 -0.62 5.78 -7.50
N ASP A 48 -0.95 6.21 -8.72
CA ASP A 48 -1.92 5.52 -9.56
C ASP A 48 -1.43 4.12 -10.00
N SER A 49 -0.13 4.01 -10.30
CA SER A 49 0.52 2.73 -10.60
C SER A 49 0.45 1.75 -9.40
N ILE A 50 0.75 2.23 -8.20
CA ILE A 50 0.64 1.43 -6.98
C ILE A 50 -0.81 1.04 -6.70
N VAL A 51 -1.77 1.94 -6.90
CA VAL A 51 -3.20 1.64 -6.73
C VAL A 51 -3.65 0.54 -7.70
N LEU A 52 -3.17 0.56 -8.95
CA LEU A 52 -3.46 -0.50 -9.92
C LEU A 52 -2.92 -1.86 -9.47
N LEU A 53 -1.69 -1.91 -8.96
CA LEU A 53 -1.08 -3.14 -8.43
C LEU A 53 -1.81 -3.64 -7.18
N LEU A 54 -2.17 -2.75 -6.26
CA LEU A 54 -2.94 -3.10 -5.07
C LEU A 54 -4.32 -3.69 -5.40
N ARG A 55 -4.99 -3.26 -6.49
CA ARG A 55 -6.25 -3.88 -6.95
C ARG A 55 -6.08 -5.36 -7.34
N ARG A 56 -4.86 -5.77 -7.72
CA ARG A 56 -4.52 -7.15 -8.10
C ARG A 56 -4.08 -7.99 -6.90
N SER A 57 -3.90 -7.39 -5.73
CA SER A 57 -3.56 -8.07 -4.48
C SER A 57 -4.80 -8.64 -3.79
N HIS A 58 -4.63 -9.80 -3.17
CA HIS A 58 -5.65 -10.45 -2.35
C HIS A 58 -5.38 -10.25 -0.85
N ASP A 59 -6.35 -10.61 -0.01
CA ASP A 59 -6.20 -10.55 1.45
C ASP A 59 -5.26 -11.68 1.93
N SER A 60 -3.96 -11.39 1.93
CA SER A 60 -2.89 -12.36 2.24
C SER A 60 -3.07 -12.99 3.63
N GLN A 61 -3.47 -12.21 4.63
CA GLN A 61 -3.75 -12.71 5.98
C GLN A 61 -4.84 -13.80 5.95
N ARG A 62 -5.93 -13.56 5.18
CA ARG A 62 -7.00 -14.55 5.03
C ARG A 62 -6.53 -15.80 4.28
N LEU A 63 -5.73 -15.64 3.22
CA LEU A 63 -5.19 -16.77 2.46
C LEU A 63 -4.28 -17.65 3.33
N VAL A 64 -3.34 -17.04 4.06
CA VAL A 64 -2.45 -17.75 4.98
C VAL A 64 -3.25 -18.50 6.05
N GLN A 65 -4.29 -17.89 6.61
CA GLN A 65 -5.18 -18.56 7.56
C GLN A 65 -5.91 -19.78 6.97
N LYS A 66 -6.36 -19.72 5.70
CA LYS A 66 -6.96 -20.90 5.04
C LYS A 66 -5.97 -22.05 4.98
N PHE A 67 -4.72 -21.78 4.60
CA PHE A 67 -3.67 -22.81 4.53
C PHE A 67 -3.30 -23.37 5.92
N SER A 68 -3.15 -22.53 6.94
CA SER A 68 -2.87 -22.99 8.30
C SER A 68 -3.96 -23.90 8.87
N LEU A 69 -5.19 -23.77 8.39
CA LEU A 69 -6.35 -24.60 8.79
C LEU A 69 -6.59 -25.80 7.87
N GLY A 70 -5.73 -26.04 6.86
CA GLY A 70 -5.93 -27.12 5.89
C GLY A 70 -7.14 -26.92 4.97
N ARG A 71 -7.55 -25.66 4.75
CA ARG A 71 -8.73 -25.27 3.95
C ARG A 71 -8.36 -24.45 2.71
N GLY A 72 -7.08 -24.42 2.33
CA GLY A 72 -6.61 -23.73 1.13
C GLY A 72 -6.82 -24.62 -0.11
N ASP A 73 -7.25 -24.01 -1.21
CA ASP A 73 -7.38 -24.65 -2.52
C ASP A 73 -6.33 -24.12 -3.54
N ALA A 74 -6.37 -24.63 -4.78
CA ALA A 74 -5.44 -24.22 -5.83
C ALA A 74 -5.61 -22.75 -6.23
N ASP A 75 -6.84 -22.23 -6.20
CA ASP A 75 -7.14 -20.84 -6.53
C ASP A 75 -6.60 -19.90 -5.44
N ASP A 76 -6.68 -20.29 -4.17
CA ASP A 76 -6.05 -19.58 -3.06
C ASP A 76 -4.53 -19.48 -3.22
N LEU A 77 -3.89 -20.54 -3.71
CA LEU A 77 -2.45 -20.57 -3.94
C LEU A 77 -2.06 -19.61 -5.07
N LEU A 78 -2.84 -19.60 -6.15
CA LEU A 78 -2.66 -18.67 -7.25
C LEU A 78 -2.89 -17.22 -6.80
N ALA A 79 -3.92 -16.97 -5.99
CA ALA A 79 -4.20 -15.66 -5.39
C ALA A 79 -3.05 -15.18 -4.50
N LEU A 80 -2.44 -16.09 -3.73
CA LEU A 80 -1.27 -15.79 -2.91
C LEU A 80 -0.05 -15.45 -3.79
N ALA A 81 0.23 -16.25 -4.82
CA ALA A 81 1.32 -15.99 -5.76
C ALA A 81 1.16 -14.64 -6.48
N ASN A 82 -0.06 -14.31 -6.94
CA ASN A 82 -0.37 -13.02 -7.54
C ASN A 82 -0.16 -11.86 -6.57
N THR A 83 -0.52 -12.04 -5.29
CA THR A 83 -0.30 -11.04 -4.24
C THR A 83 1.18 -10.80 -3.97
N ILE A 84 1.99 -11.86 -3.97
CA ILE A 84 3.45 -11.76 -3.82
C ILE A 84 4.04 -10.96 -4.99
N ARG A 85 3.73 -11.33 -6.24
CA ARG A 85 4.22 -10.61 -7.43
C ARG A 85 3.80 -9.14 -7.44
N ALA A 86 2.53 -8.85 -7.13
CA ALA A 86 2.07 -7.46 -7.05
C ALA A 86 2.81 -6.67 -5.97
N THR A 87 3.22 -7.32 -4.87
CA THR A 87 4.03 -6.69 -3.82
C THR A 87 5.45 -6.42 -4.30
N GLU A 88 6.07 -7.36 -5.01
CA GLU A 88 7.39 -7.19 -5.63
C GLU A 88 7.41 -6.03 -6.63
N ASP A 89 6.38 -5.93 -7.48
CA ASP A 89 6.21 -4.83 -8.44
C ASP A 89 6.09 -3.48 -7.71
N ILE A 90 5.30 -3.42 -6.62
CA ILE A 90 5.15 -2.20 -5.81
C ILE A 90 6.48 -1.79 -5.18
N VAL A 91 7.24 -2.75 -4.64
CA VAL A 91 8.55 -2.49 -4.03
C VAL A 91 9.53 -1.94 -5.06
N THR A 92 9.56 -2.54 -6.25
CA THR A 92 10.41 -2.06 -7.37
C THR A 92 10.07 -0.61 -7.73
N LEU A 93 8.80 -0.29 -7.95
CA LEU A 93 8.36 1.08 -8.27
C LEU A 93 8.72 2.10 -7.18
N LEU A 94 8.61 1.71 -5.90
CA LEU A 94 8.98 2.57 -4.79
C LEU A 94 10.49 2.84 -4.74
N HIS A 95 11.32 1.83 -5.04
CA HIS A 95 12.77 2.00 -5.12
C HIS A 95 13.18 2.90 -6.28
N GLU A 96 12.60 2.72 -7.46
CA GLU A 96 12.84 3.56 -8.64
C GLU A 96 12.48 5.02 -8.36
N ALA A 97 11.30 5.26 -7.77
CA ALA A 97 10.87 6.62 -7.43
C ALA A 97 11.72 7.27 -6.32
N ALA A 98 12.25 6.47 -5.40
CA ALA A 98 13.17 6.96 -4.38
C ALA A 98 14.51 7.39 -4.99
N ALA A 99 15.03 6.61 -5.95
CA ALA A 99 16.27 6.92 -6.65
C ALA A 99 16.14 8.18 -7.55
N SER A 100 15.02 8.34 -8.26
CA SER A 100 14.79 9.53 -9.09
C SER A 100 14.63 10.81 -8.26
N SER A 101 14.11 10.70 -7.03
CA SER A 101 13.95 11.84 -6.12
C SER A 101 15.29 12.29 -5.51
N SER A 102 16.26 11.39 -5.34
CA SER A 102 17.62 11.75 -4.88
C SER A 102 18.43 12.46 -5.97
N ASP A 103 18.27 12.07 -7.24
CA ASP A 103 18.97 12.71 -8.36
C ASP A 103 18.46 14.13 -8.62
N ALA A 104 17.14 14.35 -8.52
CA ALA A 104 16.55 15.68 -8.67
C ALA A 104 17.04 16.66 -7.58
N ALA A 105 17.18 16.20 -6.33
CA ALA A 105 17.69 17.02 -5.24
C ALA A 105 19.20 17.36 -5.36
N GLN A 106 19.98 16.54 -6.07
CA GLN A 106 21.40 16.80 -6.34
C GLN A 106 21.59 17.77 -7.50
N ASN A 107 20.68 17.77 -8.49
CA ASN A 107 20.74 18.66 -9.66
C ASN A 107 20.28 20.11 -9.39
N GLU A 108 19.50 20.36 -8.32
CA GLU A 108 19.09 21.73 -7.93
C GLU A 108 20.15 22.46 -7.08
N LEU A 109 21.21 21.76 -6.66
CA LEU A 109 22.33 22.30 -5.86
C LEU A 109 23.63 22.50 -6.67
N SER A 110 23.59 22.31 -7.99
CA SER A 110 24.68 22.60 -8.95
C SER A 110 24.26 23.71 -9.91
#